data_AF-A0A2S7YLL0-F1
#
_entry.id   AF-A0A2S7YLL0-F1
#
_cell.length_a   1.000
_cell.length_b   1.000
_cell.length_c   1.000
_cell.angle_alpha   90.00
_cell.angle_beta   90.00
_cell.angle_gamma   90.00
#
_symmetry.space_group_name_H-M   'P 1'
#
loop_
_entity.id
_entity.type
_entity.pdbx_description
1 polymer ?
#
loop_
_entity_poly.entity_id
_entity_poly.type
_entity_poly.pdbx_seq_one_letter_code
_entity_poly.pdbx_strand_id
1 'polypeptide(L)'
;MGGNTSKVTAQDKAILDLKIQRDKLQQYQRRIAVLTDKETDVARQMLAKGDKSRALLALRRKKYQQGLLAKTDAQLAQLEQLTASVEFAQIQKDVVFGLQQGTRVLQEIHREMGGLEHVEKLMGESADAIAYQNEVSEMLGGRISNQDEDEVEDELAEMEGQIRGRAPVDEEEQQQQQRLPEVPTGKLPERVPDKEPLQETRQAMLAE
;
A
#
# COMPACT_ATOMS: atom_id res chain seq x y z
N MET A 1 -3.56 41.82 10.04
CA MET A 1 -4.08 40.99 11.14
C MET A 1 -5.43 40.42 10.71
N GLY A 2 -5.44 39.19 10.20
CA GLY A 2 -6.67 38.50 9.78
C GLY A 2 -7.02 37.45 10.83
N GLY A 3 -7.99 37.76 11.70
CA GLY A 3 -8.49 36.82 12.69
C GLY A 3 -9.25 35.70 12.00
N ASN A 4 -8.58 34.60 11.70
CA ASN A 4 -9.24 33.33 11.43
C ASN A 4 -9.82 32.82 12.75
N THR A 5 -11.02 33.30 13.09
CA THR A 5 -11.88 32.58 14.03
C THR A 5 -12.13 31.23 13.40
N SER A 6 -11.50 30.18 13.92
CA SER A 6 -11.71 28.79 13.53
C SER A 6 -13.21 28.50 13.50
N LYS A 7 -13.82 28.55 12.31
CA LYS A 7 -15.26 28.33 12.15
C LYS A 7 -15.50 26.86 12.35
N VAL A 8 -15.95 26.50 13.56
CA VAL A 8 -16.38 25.15 13.91
C VAL A 8 -17.38 24.69 12.85
N THR A 9 -17.01 23.67 12.09
CA THR A 9 -17.84 23.15 11.01
C THR A 9 -18.98 22.29 11.58
N ALA A 10 -20.01 22.02 10.77
CA ALA A 10 -21.05 21.07 11.16
C ALA A 10 -20.49 19.67 11.44
N GLN A 11 -19.38 19.32 10.78
CA GLN A 11 -18.65 18.06 10.95
C GLN A 11 -17.98 18.02 12.34
N ASP A 12 -17.32 19.10 12.73
CA ASP A 12 -16.68 19.21 14.05
C ASP A 12 -17.70 19.10 15.20
N LYS A 13 -18.89 19.68 15.01
CA LYS A 13 -20.00 19.53 15.98
C LYS A 13 -20.47 18.09 16.08
N ALA A 14 -20.64 17.40 14.95
CA ALA A 14 -21.05 15.99 14.95
C ALA A 14 -20.01 15.07 15.63
N ILE A 15 -18.72 15.30 15.36
CA ILE A 15 -17.62 14.56 16.01
C ILE A 15 -17.60 14.83 17.51
N LEU A 16 -17.79 16.09 17.92
CA LEU A 16 -17.90 16.47 19.32
C LEU A 16 -19.08 15.76 20.00
N ASP A 17 -20.25 15.74 19.37
CA ASP A 17 -21.43 15.08 19.91
C ASP A 17 -21.23 13.57 20.08
N LEU A 18 -20.57 12.90 19.12
CA LEU A 18 -20.19 11.49 19.24
C LEU A 18 -19.23 11.25 20.41
N LYS A 19 -18.22 12.11 20.57
CA LYS A 19 -17.25 12.03 21.69
C LYS A 19 -17.95 12.25 23.04
N ILE A 20 -18.86 13.21 23.13
CA ILE A 20 -19.68 13.44 24.33
C ILE A 20 -20.56 12.22 24.65
N GLN A 21 -21.18 11.60 23.65
CA GLN A 21 -21.99 10.40 23.84
C GLN A 21 -21.15 9.22 24.36
N ARG A 22 -19.94 9.03 23.80
CA ARG A 22 -18.99 8.02 24.30
C ARG A 22 -18.64 8.26 25.77
N ASP A 23 -18.31 9.49 26.13
CA ASP A 23 -17.91 9.82 27.51
C ASP A 23 -19.09 9.63 28.50
N LYS A 24 -20.31 9.96 28.08
CA LYS A 24 -21.54 9.68 28.85
C LYS A 24 -21.76 8.17 29.04
N LEU A 25 -21.54 7.36 28.01
CA LEU A 25 -21.65 5.90 28.12
C LEU A 25 -20.57 5.31 29.02
N GLN A 26 -19.34 5.82 28.97
CA GLN A 26 -18.28 5.43 29.91
C GLN A 26 -18.66 5.78 31.36
N GLN A 27 -19.23 6.97 31.60
CA GLN A 27 -19.71 7.34 32.92
C GLN A 27 -20.83 6.41 33.40
N TYR A 28 -21.75 6.05 32.50
CA TYR A 28 -22.83 5.12 32.79
C TYR A 28 -22.31 3.70 33.11
N GLN A 29 -21.35 3.20 32.33
CA GLN A 29 -20.67 1.93 32.55
C GLN A 29 -20.03 1.87 33.95
N ARG A 30 -19.28 2.90 34.35
CA ARG A 30 -18.68 3.00 35.69
C ARG A 30 -19.75 2.98 36.79
N ARG A 31 -20.86 3.70 36.58
CA ARG A 31 -21.98 3.74 37.53
C ARG A 31 -22.64 2.36 37.69
N ILE A 32 -22.83 1.62 36.59
CA ILE A 32 -23.40 0.27 36.62
C ILE A 32 -22.43 -0.71 37.29
N ALA A 33 -21.12 -0.60 37.04
CA ALA A 33 -20.11 -1.45 37.68
C ALA A 33 -20.19 -1.33 39.21
N VAL A 34 -20.17 -0.09 39.73
CA VAL A 34 -20.32 0.17 41.17
C VAL A 34 -21.64 -0.36 41.73
N LEU A 35 -22.74 -0.26 40.96
CA LEU A 35 -24.03 -0.78 41.38
C LEU A 35 -24.03 -2.32 41.44
N THR A 36 -23.37 -2.97 40.47
CA THR A 36 -23.21 -4.42 40.40
C THR A 36 -22.41 -4.93 41.61
N ASP A 37 -21.34 -4.23 41.99
CA ASP A 37 -20.52 -4.55 43.16
C ASP A 37 -21.34 -4.46 44.46
N LYS A 38 -22.14 -3.39 44.61
CA LYS A 38 -23.06 -3.23 45.74
C LYS A 38 -24.09 -4.36 45.80
N GLU A 39 -24.64 -4.78 44.67
CA GLU A 39 -25.60 -5.88 44.64
C GLU A 39 -24.95 -7.23 44.99
N THR A 40 -23.69 -7.46 44.63
CA THR A 40 -22.92 -8.61 45.14
C THR A 40 -22.73 -8.58 46.65
N ASP A 41 -22.41 -7.42 47.22
CA ASP A 41 -22.24 -7.30 48.67
C ASP A 41 -23.56 -7.50 49.42
N VAL A 42 -24.66 -6.94 48.91
CA VAL A 42 -26.01 -7.17 49.44
C VAL A 42 -26.38 -8.65 49.35
N ALA A 43 -26.08 -9.32 48.23
CA ALA A 43 -26.32 -10.75 48.11
C ALA A 43 -25.52 -11.56 49.15
N ARG A 44 -24.24 -11.24 49.37
CA ARG A 44 -23.42 -11.88 50.42
C ARG A 44 -24.00 -11.66 51.82
N GLN A 45 -24.42 -10.44 52.13
CA GLN A 45 -25.02 -10.10 53.44
C GLN A 45 -26.34 -10.84 53.68
N MET A 46 -27.21 -10.95 52.66
CA MET A 46 -28.49 -11.67 52.80
C MET A 46 -28.29 -13.18 52.93
N LEU A 47 -27.27 -13.75 52.27
CA LEU A 47 -26.88 -15.15 52.47
C LEU A 47 -26.36 -15.40 53.88
N ALA A 48 -25.55 -14.50 54.43
CA ALA A 48 -25.06 -14.61 55.82
C ALA A 48 -26.19 -14.55 56.85
N LYS A 49 -27.28 -13.84 56.55
CA LYS A 49 -28.50 -13.76 57.39
C LYS A 49 -29.47 -14.93 57.19
N GLY A 50 -29.20 -15.84 56.25
CA GLY A 50 -30.07 -16.98 55.92
C GLY A 50 -31.26 -16.66 55.00
N ASP A 51 -31.41 -15.40 54.56
CA ASP A 51 -32.53 -14.94 53.72
C ASP A 51 -32.31 -15.26 52.23
N LYS A 52 -32.55 -16.52 51.85
CA LYS A 52 -32.35 -17.02 50.48
C LYS A 52 -33.20 -16.29 49.42
N SER A 53 -34.43 -15.91 49.74
CA SER A 53 -35.35 -15.26 48.79
C SER A 53 -34.84 -13.89 48.35
N ARG A 54 -34.34 -13.09 49.30
CA ARG A 54 -33.76 -11.76 49.05
C ARG A 54 -32.41 -11.86 48.35
N ALA A 55 -31.60 -12.85 48.70
CA ALA A 55 -30.34 -13.13 48.00
C ALA A 55 -30.58 -13.46 46.51
N LEU A 56 -31.57 -14.31 46.20
CA LEU A 56 -31.94 -14.62 44.81
C LEU A 56 -32.42 -13.38 44.04
N LEU A 57 -33.18 -12.49 44.67
CA LEU A 57 -33.61 -11.24 44.04
C LEU A 57 -32.41 -10.33 43.70
N ALA A 58 -31.46 -10.19 44.63
CA ALA A 58 -30.22 -9.43 44.40
C ALA A 58 -29.39 -10.03 43.26
N LEU A 59 -29.26 -11.36 43.18
CA LEU A 59 -28.55 -12.01 42.09
C LEU A 59 -29.25 -11.86 40.73
N ARG A 60 -30.59 -11.84 40.69
CA ARG A 60 -31.35 -11.58 39.46
C ARG A 60 -31.15 -10.17 38.95
N ARG A 61 -31.16 -9.19 39.86
CA ARG A 61 -30.84 -7.79 39.53
C ARG A 61 -29.42 -7.72 38.98
N LYS A 62 -28.43 -8.30 39.68
CA LYS A 62 -27.03 -8.34 39.25
C LYS A 62 -26.89 -8.84 37.81
N LYS A 63 -27.55 -9.96 37.49
CA LYS A 63 -27.53 -10.54 36.14
C LYS A 63 -28.12 -9.59 35.10
N TYR A 64 -29.20 -8.87 35.43
CA TYR A 64 -29.77 -7.84 34.57
C TYR A 64 -28.80 -6.68 34.33
N GLN A 65 -28.12 -6.16 35.37
CA GLN A 65 -27.14 -5.09 35.15
C GLN A 65 -25.90 -5.55 34.40
N GLN A 66 -25.45 -6.80 34.59
CA GLN A 66 -24.38 -7.37 33.77
C GLN A 66 -24.77 -7.43 32.29
N GLY A 67 -26.01 -7.82 31.99
CA GLY A 67 -26.53 -7.79 30.62
C GLY A 67 -26.62 -6.36 30.05
N LEU A 68 -26.95 -5.38 30.89
CA LEU A 68 -26.96 -3.98 30.50
C LEU A 68 -25.55 -3.44 30.24
N LEU A 69 -24.58 -3.81 31.08
CA LEU A 69 -23.17 -3.48 30.93
C LEU A 69 -22.63 -4.04 29.61
N ALA A 70 -22.90 -5.31 29.29
CA ALA A 70 -22.49 -5.91 28.01
C ALA A 70 -23.08 -5.18 26.79
N LYS A 71 -24.34 -4.73 26.87
CA LYS A 71 -24.95 -3.90 25.81
C LYS A 71 -24.28 -2.54 25.69
N THR A 72 -23.97 -1.90 26.82
CA THR A 72 -23.24 -0.63 26.85
C THR A 72 -21.84 -0.76 26.27
N ASP A 73 -21.12 -1.84 26.57
CA ASP A 73 -19.79 -2.12 26.01
C ASP A 73 -19.85 -2.29 24.49
N ALA A 74 -20.84 -3.03 23.97
CA ALA A 74 -21.05 -3.17 22.54
C ALA A 74 -21.36 -1.84 21.85
N GLN A 75 -22.21 -1.01 22.47
CA GLN A 75 -22.51 0.34 21.95
C GLN A 75 -21.30 1.27 21.98
N LEU A 76 -20.47 1.17 23.02
CA LEU A 76 -19.25 1.96 23.15
C LEU A 76 -18.24 1.58 22.06
N ALA A 77 -18.02 0.28 21.83
CA ALA A 77 -17.17 -0.20 20.73
C ALA A 77 -17.68 0.28 19.36
N GLN A 78 -19.01 0.26 19.15
CA GLN A 78 -19.61 0.78 17.92
C GLN A 78 -19.36 2.28 17.74
N LEU A 79 -19.45 3.08 18.80
CA LEU A 79 -19.16 4.52 18.75
C LEU A 79 -17.68 4.81 18.49
N GLU A 80 -16.77 4.02 19.06
CA GLU A 80 -15.33 4.15 18.81
C GLU A 80 -15.01 3.83 17.34
N GLN A 81 -15.57 2.75 16.80
CA GLN A 81 -15.43 2.42 15.38
C GLN A 81 -16.01 3.51 14.48
N LEU A 82 -17.19 4.04 14.80
CA LEU A 82 -17.81 5.12 14.04
C LEU A 82 -16.95 6.39 14.08
N THR A 83 -16.43 6.76 15.24
CA THR A 83 -15.56 7.93 15.40
C THR A 83 -14.29 7.78 14.57
N ALA A 84 -13.62 6.63 14.64
CA ALA A 84 -12.44 6.34 13.84
C ALA A 84 -12.73 6.37 12.33
N SER A 85 -13.89 5.85 11.92
CA SER A 85 -14.32 5.88 10.51
C SER A 85 -14.55 7.31 10.00
N VAL A 86 -15.14 8.18 10.84
CA VAL A 86 -15.38 9.59 10.51
C VAL A 86 -14.06 10.36 10.42
N GLU A 87 -13.14 10.15 11.37
CA GLU A 87 -11.81 10.77 11.35
C GLU A 87 -11.02 10.32 10.11
N PHE A 88 -11.10 9.05 9.74
CA PHE A 88 -10.50 8.54 8.50
C PHE A 88 -11.14 9.17 7.25
N ALA A 89 -12.47 9.31 7.21
CA ALA A 89 -13.15 9.96 6.10
C ALA A 89 -12.76 11.45 5.95
N GLN A 90 -12.45 12.15 7.05
CA GLN A 90 -11.91 13.50 7.00
C GLN A 90 -10.53 13.53 6.34
N ILE A 91 -9.64 12.60 6.70
CA ILE A 91 -8.32 12.47 6.07
C ILE A 91 -8.48 12.15 4.57
N GLN A 92 -9.37 11.22 4.22
CA GLN A 92 -9.64 10.87 2.83
C GLN A 92 -10.10 12.08 2.00
N LYS A 93 -10.97 12.93 2.56
CA LYS A 93 -11.39 14.18 1.90
C LYS A 93 -10.18 15.07 1.59
N ASP A 94 -9.26 15.23 2.53
CA ASP A 94 -8.08 16.08 2.35
C ASP A 94 -7.11 15.47 1.31
N VAL A 95 -6.94 14.15 1.30
CA VAL A 95 -6.16 13.43 0.27
C VAL A 95 -6.77 13.65 -1.11
N VAL A 96 -8.09 13.50 -1.26
CA VAL A 96 -8.78 13.74 -2.53
C VAL A 96 -8.63 15.18 -2.99
N PHE A 97 -8.71 16.15 -2.07
CA PHE A 97 -8.48 17.55 -2.40
C PHE A 97 -7.04 17.82 -2.85
N GLY A 98 -6.05 17.20 -2.18
CA GLY A 98 -4.65 17.26 -2.59
C GLY A 98 -4.41 16.65 -3.97
N LEU A 99 -5.01 15.50 -4.27
CA LEU A 99 -4.95 14.88 -5.60
C LEU A 99 -5.57 15.80 -6.66
N GLN A 100 -6.74 16.40 -6.40
CA GLN A 100 -7.36 17.35 -7.32
C GLN A 100 -6.48 18.57 -7.60
N GLN A 101 -5.80 19.11 -6.58
CA GLN A 101 -4.85 20.20 -6.77
C GLN A 101 -3.64 19.75 -7.58
N GLY A 102 -3.06 18.58 -7.27
CA GLY A 102 -1.95 18.02 -8.03
C GLY A 102 -2.32 17.79 -9.50
N THR A 103 -3.51 17.27 -9.79
CA THR A 103 -4.02 17.12 -11.16
C THR A 103 -4.17 18.46 -11.87
N ARG A 104 -4.65 19.51 -11.19
CA ARG A 104 -4.74 20.86 -11.79
C ARG A 104 -3.36 21.42 -12.14
N VAL A 105 -2.40 21.31 -11.23
CA VAL A 105 -1.01 21.75 -11.48
C VAL A 105 -0.39 20.96 -12.63
N LEU A 106 -0.59 19.65 -12.69
CA LEU A 106 -0.12 18.84 -13.82
C LEU A 106 -0.78 19.27 -15.14
N GLN A 107 -2.08 19.58 -15.14
CA GLN A 107 -2.76 20.10 -16.33
C GLN A 107 -2.23 21.46 -16.77
N GLU A 108 -1.88 22.35 -15.83
CA GLU A 108 -1.24 23.64 -16.12
C GLU A 108 0.15 23.43 -16.72
N ILE A 109 0.99 22.58 -16.12
CA ILE A 109 2.31 22.21 -16.65
C ILE A 109 2.19 21.60 -18.06
N HIS A 110 1.23 20.70 -18.27
CA HIS A 110 1.00 20.11 -19.59
C HIS A 110 0.56 21.16 -20.63
N ARG A 111 -0.21 22.18 -20.24
CA ARG A 111 -0.56 23.29 -21.14
C ARG A 111 0.65 24.18 -21.44
N GLU A 112 1.47 24.49 -20.44
CA GLU A 112 2.69 25.30 -20.61
C GLU A 112 3.74 24.59 -21.47
N MET A 113 3.88 23.27 -21.35
CA MET A 113 4.74 22.44 -22.21
C MET A 113 4.17 22.21 -23.62
N GLY A 114 3.08 22.91 -24.00
CA GLY A 114 2.51 22.87 -25.35
C GLY A 114 1.60 21.67 -25.64
N GLY A 115 1.19 20.94 -24.60
CA GLY A 115 0.20 19.86 -24.70
C GLY A 115 0.64 18.69 -25.58
N LEU A 116 -0.36 17.96 -26.09
CA LEU A 116 -0.13 16.83 -27.01
C LEU A 116 0.46 17.31 -28.34
N GLU A 117 0.04 18.48 -28.82
CA GLU A 117 0.48 19.05 -30.10
C GLU A 117 1.98 19.37 -30.12
N HIS A 118 2.55 19.90 -29.03
CA HIS A 118 3.99 20.15 -28.98
C HIS A 118 4.80 18.87 -28.91
N VAL A 119 4.31 17.85 -28.20
CA VAL A 119 4.95 16.52 -28.16
C VAL A 119 4.89 15.85 -29.53
N GLU A 120 3.74 15.88 -30.22
CA GLU A 120 3.60 15.37 -31.59
C GLU A 120 4.50 16.12 -32.58
N LYS A 121 4.58 17.45 -32.47
CA LYS A 121 5.49 18.26 -33.29
C LYS A 121 6.96 17.92 -33.04
N LEU A 122 7.37 17.78 -31.79
CA LEU A 122 8.74 17.43 -31.42
C LEU A 122 9.14 16.02 -31.92
N MET A 123 8.20 15.07 -31.88
CA MET A 123 8.41 13.73 -32.44
C MET A 123 8.50 13.76 -33.97
N GLY A 124 7.68 14.56 -34.64
CA GLY A 124 7.78 14.79 -36.09
C GLY A 124 9.11 15.43 -36.48
N GLU A 125 9.49 16.54 -35.83
CA GLU A 125 10.77 17.23 -36.07
C GLU A 125 11.98 16.31 -35.79
N SER A 126 11.89 15.42 -34.79
CA SER A 126 12.94 14.43 -34.51
C SER A 126 13.02 13.33 -35.57
N ALA A 127 11.87 12.83 -36.04
CA ALA A 127 11.84 11.82 -37.10
C ALA A 127 12.39 12.39 -38.42
N ASP A 128 12.04 13.63 -38.75
CA ASP A 128 12.56 14.33 -39.92
C ASP A 128 14.06 14.60 -39.79
N ALA A 129 14.55 14.97 -38.61
CA ALA A 129 15.98 15.16 -38.35
C ALA A 129 16.78 13.84 -38.49
N ILE A 130 16.23 12.72 -38.02
CA ILE A 130 16.83 11.38 -38.20
C ILE A 130 16.83 10.99 -39.68
N ALA A 131 15.74 11.24 -40.41
CA ALA A 131 15.68 10.98 -41.85
C ALA A 131 16.71 11.82 -42.61
N TYR A 132 16.83 13.11 -42.29
CA TYR A 132 17.85 13.99 -42.87
C TYR A 132 19.27 13.54 -42.54
N GLN A 133 19.54 13.13 -41.28
CA GLN A 133 20.84 12.58 -40.91
C GLN A 133 21.17 11.32 -41.72
N ASN A 134 20.19 10.44 -41.91
CA ASN A 134 20.37 9.22 -42.70
C ASN A 134 20.60 9.55 -44.18
N GLU A 135 19.87 10.50 -44.75
CA GLU A 135 20.08 10.98 -46.12
C GLU A 135 21.47 11.61 -46.28
N VAL A 136 21.91 12.44 -45.32
CA VAL A 136 23.28 13.00 -45.31
C VAL A 136 24.33 11.89 -45.17
N SER A 137 24.09 10.90 -44.32
CA SER A 137 24.99 9.75 -44.15
C SER A 137 25.05 8.89 -45.42
N GLU A 138 23.93 8.71 -46.12
CA GLU A 138 23.87 7.99 -47.40
C GLU A 138 24.54 8.80 -48.53
N MET A 139 24.37 10.13 -48.55
CA MET A 139 25.08 11.01 -49.48
C MET A 139 26.59 11.11 -49.20
N LEU A 140 27.01 11.03 -47.93
CA LEU A 140 28.44 10.93 -47.59
C LEU A 140 28.98 9.53 -47.93
N GLY A 141 28.29 8.47 -47.54
CA GLY A 141 28.68 7.08 -47.83
C GLY A 141 28.71 6.77 -49.33
N GLY A 142 27.80 7.36 -50.11
CA GLY A 142 27.78 7.23 -51.57
C GLY A 142 28.82 8.08 -52.31
N ARG A 143 29.64 8.87 -51.61
CA ARG A 143 30.72 9.70 -52.20
C ARG A 143 32.12 9.22 -51.84
N ILE A 144 32.25 8.17 -51.02
CA ILE A 144 33.52 7.51 -50.76
C ILE A 144 33.74 6.54 -51.92
N SER A 145 34.86 6.69 -52.64
CA SER A 145 35.23 5.72 -53.69
C SER A 145 35.59 4.39 -53.01
N ASN A 146 35.35 3.24 -53.65
CA ASN A 146 35.79 1.95 -53.08
C ASN A 146 37.29 1.95 -52.69
N GLN A 147 38.11 2.74 -53.38
CA GLN A 147 39.53 2.93 -53.04
C GLN A 147 39.75 3.70 -51.73
N ASP A 148 38.89 4.68 -51.43
CA ASP A 148 38.95 5.43 -50.19
C ASP A 148 38.39 4.59 -49.02
N GLU A 149 37.44 3.68 -49.28
CA GLU A 149 36.98 2.69 -48.28
C GLU A 149 38.09 1.68 -47.95
N ASP A 150 38.79 1.15 -48.96
CA ASP A 150 39.91 0.23 -48.76
C ASP A 150 41.06 0.89 -47.96
N GLU A 151 41.40 2.16 -48.23
CA GLU A 151 42.42 2.91 -47.47
C GLU A 151 42.00 3.14 -46.01
N VAL A 152 40.73 3.42 -45.75
CA VAL A 152 40.20 3.61 -44.39
C VAL A 152 40.13 2.28 -43.62
N GLU A 153 39.78 1.17 -44.28
CA GLU A 153 39.81 -0.16 -43.69
C GLU A 153 41.24 -0.58 -43.33
N ASP A 154 42.22 -0.29 -44.19
CA ASP A 154 43.64 -0.53 -43.92
C ASP A 154 44.14 0.31 -42.73
N GLU A 155 43.82 1.61 -42.65
CA GLU A 155 44.16 2.45 -41.48
C GLU A 155 43.49 1.96 -40.18
N LEU A 156 42.25 1.48 -40.27
CA LEU A 156 41.54 0.89 -39.13
C LEU A 156 42.21 -0.40 -38.67
N ALA A 157 42.59 -1.28 -39.60
CA ALA A 157 43.32 -2.52 -39.30
C ALA A 157 44.70 -2.23 -38.68
N GLU A 158 45.38 -1.17 -39.12
CA GLU A 158 46.64 -0.72 -38.53
C GLU A 158 46.44 -0.18 -37.11
N MET A 159 45.38 0.59 -36.84
CA MET A 159 45.03 1.06 -35.50
C MET A 159 44.62 -0.09 -34.56
N GLU A 160 43.82 -1.04 -35.04
CA GLU A 160 43.47 -2.25 -34.29
C GLU A 160 44.71 -3.10 -33.98
N GLY A 161 45.63 -3.22 -34.95
CA GLY A 161 46.92 -3.89 -34.80
C GLY A 161 47.85 -3.18 -33.81
N GLN A 162 47.82 -1.84 -33.74
CA GLN A 162 48.58 -1.06 -32.76
C GLN A 162 47.97 -1.14 -31.35
N ILE A 163 46.64 -1.22 -31.24
CA ILE A 163 45.93 -1.43 -29.96
C ILE A 163 46.15 -2.86 -29.46
N ARG A 164 46.05 -3.88 -30.34
CA ARG A 164 46.35 -5.28 -30.00
C ARG A 164 47.84 -5.55 -29.81
N GLY A 165 48.71 -4.84 -30.53
CA GLY A 165 50.17 -4.96 -30.51
C GLY A 165 50.86 -4.22 -29.36
N ARG A 166 50.10 -3.59 -28.45
CA ARG A 166 50.62 -2.99 -27.20
C ARG A 166 50.22 -3.74 -25.93
N ALA A 167 49.66 -4.94 -26.03
CA ALA A 167 49.65 -5.87 -24.92
C ALA A 167 50.79 -6.89 -25.14
N PRO A 168 51.80 -6.98 -24.25
CA PRO A 168 52.65 -8.16 -24.23
C PRO A 168 51.73 -9.35 -23.98
N VAL A 169 51.69 -10.25 -24.96
CA VAL A 169 51.00 -11.52 -24.83
C VAL A 169 51.85 -12.35 -23.89
N ASP A 170 51.54 -12.30 -22.59
CA ASP A 170 51.89 -13.39 -21.69
C ASP A 170 51.12 -14.60 -22.22
N GLU A 171 51.83 -15.48 -22.94
CA GLU A 171 51.32 -16.72 -23.55
C GLU A 171 50.81 -17.75 -22.50
N GLU A 172 50.66 -17.35 -21.23
CA GLU A 172 50.19 -18.19 -20.13
C GLU A 172 48.66 -18.12 -19.89
N GLU A 173 47.92 -17.18 -20.50
CA GLU A 173 46.48 -17.02 -20.23
C GLU A 173 45.53 -17.78 -21.17
N GLN A 174 46.01 -18.34 -22.28
CA GLN A 174 45.14 -19.11 -23.20
C GLN A 174 44.76 -20.51 -22.69
N GLN A 175 45.27 -20.94 -21.54
CA GLN A 175 44.87 -22.20 -20.89
C GLN A 175 43.81 -22.05 -19.80
N GLN A 176 43.35 -20.82 -19.47
CA GLN A 176 42.38 -20.62 -18.38
C GLN A 176 40.92 -20.45 -18.82
N GLN A 177 40.60 -20.47 -20.13
CA GLN A 177 39.20 -20.36 -20.61
C GLN A 177 38.43 -21.70 -20.68
N GLN A 178 38.92 -22.79 -20.08
CA GLN A 178 38.18 -24.08 -20.07
C GLN A 178 37.79 -24.60 -18.67
N ARG A 179 37.62 -23.72 -17.67
CA ARG A 179 36.91 -24.09 -16.44
C ARG A 179 36.00 -22.97 -15.98
N LEU A 180 34.79 -22.91 -16.54
CA LEU A 180 33.70 -22.22 -15.87
C LEU A 180 33.45 -22.92 -14.51
N PRO A 181 33.28 -22.19 -13.40
CA PRO A 181 32.87 -22.80 -12.14
C PRO A 181 31.50 -23.47 -12.31
N GLU A 182 31.37 -24.71 -11.82
CA GLU A 182 30.10 -25.43 -11.85
C GLU A 182 29.01 -24.63 -11.12
N VAL A 183 27.87 -24.46 -11.79
CA VAL A 183 26.66 -23.89 -11.20
C VAL A 183 26.31 -24.71 -9.96
N PRO A 184 26.10 -24.10 -8.78
CA PRO A 184 25.80 -24.84 -7.56
C PRO A 184 24.55 -25.71 -7.74
N THR A 185 24.71 -27.03 -7.66
CA THR A 185 23.65 -28.07 -7.75
C THR A 185 22.86 -28.21 -6.45
N GLY A 186 22.68 -27.11 -5.70
CA GLY A 186 21.85 -27.10 -4.51
C GLY A 186 20.37 -27.18 -4.89
N LYS A 187 19.67 -28.27 -4.53
CA LYS A 187 18.21 -28.37 -4.65
C LYS A 187 17.56 -27.15 -3.98
N LEU A 188 16.83 -26.35 -4.74
CA LEU A 188 15.95 -25.31 -4.18
C LEU A 188 14.90 -25.99 -3.28
N PRO A 189 14.54 -25.39 -2.13
CA PRO A 189 13.50 -25.93 -1.27
C PRO A 189 12.18 -26.03 -2.02
N GLU A 190 11.58 -27.22 -1.95
CA GLU A 190 10.32 -27.55 -2.60
C GLU A 190 9.21 -26.65 -2.05
N ARG A 191 8.53 -25.92 -2.95
CA ARG A 191 7.36 -25.11 -2.61
C ARG A 191 6.27 -26.06 -2.15
N VAL A 192 6.01 -26.08 -0.84
CA VAL A 192 4.86 -26.77 -0.26
C VAL A 192 3.58 -26.34 -0.99
N PRO A 193 2.82 -27.26 -1.60
CA PRO A 193 1.53 -26.93 -2.15
C PRO A 193 0.57 -26.64 -0.99
N ASP A 194 -0.07 -25.48 -1.05
CA ASP A 194 -1.19 -25.12 -0.20
C ASP A 194 -2.25 -26.23 -0.27
N LYS A 195 -2.56 -26.82 0.89
CA LYS A 195 -3.68 -27.75 1.02
C LYS A 195 -4.97 -26.94 0.97
N GLU A 196 -5.61 -26.90 -0.19
CA GLU A 196 -7.03 -26.59 -0.27
C GLU A 196 -7.86 -27.75 0.33
N PRO A 197 -8.91 -27.47 1.11
CA PRO A 197 -9.67 -28.47 1.83
C PRO A 197 -10.58 -29.30 0.90
N LEU A 198 -10.51 -30.62 1.08
CA LEU A 198 -11.35 -31.65 0.45
C LEU A 198 -12.84 -31.30 0.49
N GLN A 199 -13.43 -31.11 -0.69
CA GLN A 199 -14.86 -31.25 -0.93
C GLN A 199 -15.17 -32.72 -1.27
N GLU A 200 -15.35 -33.58 -0.27
CA GLU A 200 -16.02 -34.88 -0.45
C GLU A 200 -16.84 -35.27 0.78
N THR A 201 -17.98 -34.60 0.95
CA THR A 201 -19.12 -35.17 1.68
C THR A 201 -20.37 -35.03 0.82
N ARG A 202 -20.45 -35.79 -0.28
CA ARG A 202 -21.71 -35.94 -1.01
C ARG A 202 -21.94 -37.29 -1.67
N GLN A 203 -21.25 -38.35 -1.24
CA GLN A 203 -21.53 -39.71 -1.67
C GLN A 203 -21.50 -40.69 -0.49
N ALA A 204 -22.39 -40.47 0.48
CA ALA A 204 -22.71 -41.46 1.53
C ALA A 204 -24.16 -41.33 2.02
N MET A 205 -25.09 -40.89 1.15
CA MET A 205 -26.54 -40.77 1.44
C MET A 205 -27.38 -41.19 0.21
N LEU A 206 -27.03 -42.31 -0.42
CA LEU A 206 -27.89 -43.01 -1.40
C LEU A 206 -27.73 -44.54 -1.27
N ALA A 207 -27.76 -45.02 -0.02
CA ALA A 207 -27.96 -46.42 0.28
C ALA A 207 -28.82 -46.55 1.54
N GLU A 208 -30.11 -46.23 1.38
CA GLU A 208 -31.24 -46.89 2.06
C GLU A 208 -32.49 -46.74 1.19
#